data_AF-A0A954ZQT7-F1
#
_entry.id   AF-A0A954ZQT7-F1
#
_cell.length_a   1.000
_cell.length_b   1.000
_cell.length_c   1.000
_cell.angle_alpha   90.00
_cell.angle_beta   90.00
_cell.angle_gamma   90.00
#
_symmetry.space_group_name_H-M   'P 1'
#
loop_
_entity.id
_entity.type
_entity.pdbx_description
1 polymer ?
#
loop_
_entity_poly.entity_id
_entity_poly.type
_entity_poly.pdbx_seq_one_letter_code
_entity_poly.pdbx_strand_id
1 'polypeptide(L)'
;KSGDELVTVSLKILDATNGCDVAIADAYKRGGPEAYVARENLRHLRAAFFHAEKQFINGTGNEADGFQGFTDVFSTLVLDNVIDAGGSADLERTSVYLVRTGEDACSAVFNDDAEGGIQMKDTVVTPLIDATGKTFPAYYTPITGWIGLQIGALLDVARIANIGKTAGMVDDDMIYDAIEAFPADKRPKLVVMNRRSRNQLRKSRTATNATGQPAPIPQTLEDGTRIIVTDAITNTEAAVA
;
A
#
# COMPACT_ATOMS: atom_id res chain seq x y z
N LYS A 1 27.06 4.92 28.20
CA LYS A 1 25.80 4.17 28.45
C LYS A 1 24.98 4.33 27.18
N SER A 2 24.68 3.25 26.46
CA SER A 2 23.76 3.35 25.32
C SER A 2 22.41 3.81 25.86
N GLY A 3 21.78 4.75 25.17
CA GLY A 3 20.39 5.12 25.41
C GLY A 3 19.55 4.26 24.49
N ASP A 4 18.74 3.39 25.08
CA ASP A 4 17.83 2.53 24.34
C ASP A 4 16.41 3.09 24.54
N GLU A 5 15.66 3.27 23.46
CA GLU A 5 14.27 3.75 23.48
C GLU A 5 13.35 2.66 22.90
N LEU A 6 12.21 2.44 23.56
CA LEU A 6 11.19 1.50 23.09
C LEU A 6 10.20 2.24 22.19
N VAL A 7 10.10 1.82 20.93
CA VAL A 7 9.11 2.31 19.98
C VAL A 7 8.02 1.24 19.80
N THR A 8 6.76 1.60 20.05
CA THR A 8 5.60 0.69 19.93
C THR A 8 4.66 1.15 18.83
N VAL A 9 4.11 0.20 18.06
CA VAL A 9 3.09 0.47 17.04
C VAL A 9 1.76 -0.15 17.46
N SER A 10 0.65 0.57 17.23
CA SER A 10 -0.71 0.07 17.50
C SER A 10 -1.28 -0.66 16.28
N LEU A 11 -1.82 -1.86 16.49
CA LEU A 11 -2.59 -2.58 15.50
C LEU A 11 -3.99 -1.96 15.35
N LYS A 12 -4.54 -2.02 14.13
CA LYS A 12 -5.90 -1.55 13.82
C LYS A 12 -6.69 -2.67 13.15
N ILE A 13 -8.01 -2.64 13.33
CA ILE A 13 -8.89 -3.65 12.76
C ILE A 13 -9.13 -3.36 11.27
N LEU A 14 -8.93 -4.37 10.44
CA LEU A 14 -9.40 -4.41 9.07
C LEU A 14 -10.66 -5.27 9.03
N ASP A 15 -11.79 -4.64 8.71
CA ASP A 15 -13.09 -5.30 8.62
C ASP A 15 -13.56 -5.32 7.16
N ALA A 16 -13.84 -6.52 6.65
CA ALA A 16 -14.38 -6.78 5.32
C ALA A 16 -15.70 -7.57 5.39
N THR A 17 -16.33 -7.59 6.57
CA THR A 17 -17.58 -8.29 6.83
C THR A 17 -18.64 -7.92 5.81
N ASN A 18 -19.41 -8.92 5.38
CA ASN A 18 -20.51 -8.71 4.45
C ASN A 18 -21.80 -9.40 4.88
N GLY A 19 -22.90 -8.88 4.33
CA GLY A 19 -24.23 -9.42 4.49
C GLY A 19 -24.95 -9.44 3.15
N CYS A 20 -25.55 -10.57 2.77
CA CYS A 20 -26.41 -10.65 1.59
C CYS A 20 -27.77 -11.27 1.91
N ASP A 21 -28.82 -10.75 1.27
CA ASP A 21 -30.18 -11.24 1.45
C ASP A 21 -30.29 -12.71 0.99
N VAL A 22 -30.86 -13.56 1.85
CA VAL A 22 -31.07 -14.99 1.59
C VAL A 22 -31.90 -15.20 0.32
N ALA A 23 -32.96 -14.42 0.10
CA ALA A 23 -33.82 -14.60 -1.06
C ALA A 23 -33.10 -14.29 -2.39
N ILE A 24 -32.18 -13.33 -2.38
CA ILE A 24 -31.37 -12.98 -3.56
C ILE A 24 -30.30 -14.04 -3.80
N ALA A 25 -29.66 -14.52 -2.74
CA ALA A 25 -28.65 -15.57 -2.81
C ALA A 25 -29.25 -16.89 -3.33
N ASP A 26 -30.42 -17.29 -2.83
CA ASP A 26 -31.12 -18.52 -3.24
C ASP A 26 -31.61 -18.46 -4.70
N ALA A 27 -31.96 -17.27 -5.19
CA ALA A 27 -32.35 -17.06 -6.58
C ALA A 27 -31.16 -17.16 -7.57
N TYR A 28 -29.92 -17.32 -7.09
CA TYR A 28 -28.73 -17.34 -7.93
C TYR A 28 -28.57 -18.66 -8.71
N LYS A 29 -28.87 -18.59 -10.02
CA LYS A 29 -28.88 -19.76 -10.92
C LYS A 29 -27.51 -20.37 -11.25
N ARG A 30 -26.40 -19.72 -10.92
CA ARG A 30 -25.03 -20.17 -11.27
C ARG A 30 -24.29 -20.74 -10.06
N GLY A 31 -24.86 -21.78 -9.45
CA GLY A 31 -24.24 -22.48 -8.33
C GLY A 31 -24.89 -22.22 -6.96
N GLY A 32 -26.08 -21.62 -6.93
CA GLY A 32 -26.86 -21.46 -5.69
C GLY A 32 -26.31 -20.40 -4.73
N PRO A 33 -26.83 -20.38 -3.49
CA PRO A 33 -26.51 -19.35 -2.51
C PRO A 33 -25.02 -19.31 -2.12
N GLU A 34 -24.37 -20.47 -2.01
CA GLU A 34 -22.94 -20.57 -1.66
C GLU A 34 -22.03 -19.88 -2.70
N ALA A 35 -22.30 -20.08 -3.99
CA ALA A 35 -21.53 -19.44 -5.05
C ALA A 35 -21.72 -17.91 -5.08
N TYR A 36 -22.90 -17.43 -4.68
CA TYR A 36 -23.18 -16.00 -4.56
C TYR A 36 -22.39 -15.38 -3.39
N VAL A 37 -22.44 -16.02 -2.22
CA VAL A 37 -21.71 -15.59 -1.01
C VAL A 37 -20.21 -15.57 -1.27
N ALA A 38 -19.64 -16.65 -1.83
CA ALA A 38 -18.21 -16.74 -2.11
C ALA A 38 -17.71 -15.62 -3.04
N ARG A 39 -18.50 -15.26 -4.06
CA ARG A 39 -18.17 -14.17 -4.98
C ARG A 39 -18.19 -12.82 -4.28
N GLU A 40 -19.13 -12.60 -3.38
CA GLU A 40 -19.23 -11.35 -2.64
C GLU A 40 -18.10 -11.24 -1.60
N ASN A 41 -17.80 -12.33 -0.89
CA ASN A 41 -16.65 -12.40 0.02
C ASN A 41 -15.34 -12.02 -0.70
N LEU A 42 -15.14 -12.53 -1.92
CA LEU A 42 -13.96 -12.22 -2.72
C LEU A 42 -13.89 -10.73 -3.11
N ARG A 43 -15.02 -10.08 -3.42
CA ARG A 43 -15.05 -8.64 -3.72
C ARG A 43 -14.74 -7.80 -2.49
N HIS A 44 -15.34 -8.13 -1.36
CA HIS A 44 -15.08 -7.46 -0.09
C HIS A 44 -13.62 -7.62 0.35
N LEU A 45 -13.05 -8.81 0.24
CA LEU A 45 -11.63 -9.06 0.51
C LEU A 45 -10.72 -8.24 -0.41
N ARG A 46 -11.02 -8.15 -1.71
CA ARG A 46 -10.24 -7.30 -2.63
C ARG A 46 -10.31 -5.82 -2.26
N ALA A 47 -11.48 -5.33 -1.89
CA ALA A 47 -11.66 -3.95 -1.45
C ALA A 47 -10.88 -3.68 -0.16
N ALA A 48 -10.94 -4.60 0.81
CA ALA A 48 -10.23 -4.50 2.07
C ALA A 48 -8.71 -4.54 1.90
N PHE A 49 -8.18 -5.40 1.03
CA PHE A 49 -6.74 -5.42 0.73
C PHE A 49 -6.27 -4.13 0.04
N PHE A 50 -7.07 -3.57 -0.86
CA PHE A 50 -6.75 -2.29 -1.47
C PHE A 50 -6.83 -1.13 -0.45
N HIS A 51 -7.77 -1.20 0.49
CA HIS A 51 -7.83 -0.25 1.61
C HIS A 51 -6.60 -0.35 2.51
N ALA A 52 -6.18 -1.58 2.87
CA ALA A 52 -4.96 -1.80 3.64
C ALA A 52 -3.72 -1.28 2.91
N GLU A 53 -3.62 -1.49 1.59
CA GLU A 53 -2.53 -0.95 0.76
C GLU A 53 -2.49 0.59 0.81
N LYS A 54 -3.64 1.26 0.70
CA LYS A 54 -3.72 2.71 0.90
C LYS A 54 -3.28 3.13 2.28
N GLN A 55 -3.63 2.38 3.32
CA GLN A 55 -3.23 2.69 4.69
C GLN A 55 -1.71 2.54 4.87
N PHE A 56 -1.07 1.52 4.31
CA PHE A 56 0.39 1.36 4.37
C PHE A 56 1.14 2.55 3.77
N ILE A 57 0.62 3.12 2.68
CA ILE A 57 1.29 4.20 1.95
C ILE A 57 0.88 5.56 2.51
N ASN A 58 -0.42 5.87 2.50
CA ASN A 58 -0.98 7.19 2.81
C ASN A 58 -1.26 7.39 4.31
N GLY A 59 -1.15 6.34 5.12
CA GLY A 59 -1.23 6.43 6.57
C GLY A 59 -2.49 7.12 7.07
N THR A 60 -2.32 8.03 8.04
CA THR A 60 -3.42 8.80 8.64
C THR A 60 -4.12 9.74 7.65
N GLY A 61 -3.51 10.03 6.50
CA GLY A 61 -4.14 10.76 5.40
C GLY A 61 -5.21 9.94 4.64
N ASN A 62 -5.17 8.61 4.72
CA ASN A 62 -6.24 7.75 4.19
C ASN A 62 -7.38 7.59 5.21
N GLU A 63 -7.05 7.21 6.43
CA GLU A 63 -8.00 7.10 7.54
C GLU A 63 -7.35 7.58 8.83
N ALA A 64 -7.95 8.61 9.44
CA ALA A 64 -7.40 9.28 10.63
C ALA A 64 -7.29 8.33 11.84
N ASP A 65 -8.21 7.37 11.95
CA ASP A 65 -8.23 6.36 13.02
C ASP A 65 -7.38 5.12 12.69
N GLY A 66 -6.76 5.07 11.51
CA GLY A 66 -5.90 3.98 11.06
C GLY A 66 -4.50 3.99 11.70
N PHE A 67 -3.60 3.16 11.18
CA PHE A 67 -2.20 3.12 11.64
C PHE A 67 -1.32 4.05 10.78
N GLN A 68 -0.19 4.48 11.34
CA GLN A 68 0.75 5.35 10.64
C GLN A 68 1.38 4.65 9.44
N GLY A 69 1.36 5.31 8.28
CA GLY A 69 1.92 4.81 7.02
C GLY A 69 3.24 5.47 6.65
N PHE A 70 3.77 5.15 5.47
CA PHE A 70 5.03 5.71 4.98
C PHE A 70 4.98 7.23 4.83
N THR A 71 3.88 7.79 4.33
CA THR A 71 3.72 9.25 4.19
C THR A 71 3.78 10.00 5.51
N ASP A 72 3.26 9.43 6.60
CA ASP A 72 3.29 10.06 7.92
C ASP A 72 4.71 10.12 8.47
N VAL A 73 5.45 9.02 8.34
CA VAL A 73 6.82 8.86 8.86
C VAL A 73 7.83 9.65 8.02
N PHE A 74 7.70 9.60 6.69
CA PHE A 74 8.60 10.25 5.73
C PHE A 74 7.96 11.54 5.19
N SER A 75 7.51 12.40 6.10
CA SER A 75 6.71 13.60 5.80
C SER A 75 7.51 14.89 5.61
N THR A 76 8.83 14.88 5.81
CA THR A 76 9.68 16.08 5.72
C THR A 76 11.00 15.81 4.99
N LEU A 77 11.51 16.85 4.32
CA LEU A 77 12.81 16.84 3.61
C LEU A 77 14.02 16.95 4.56
N VAL A 78 13.80 17.16 5.86
CA VAL A 78 14.89 17.18 6.85
C VAL A 78 15.51 15.79 7.06
N LEU A 79 14.78 14.74 6.70
CA LEU A 79 15.25 13.37 6.83
C LEU A 79 16.14 13.00 5.64
N ASP A 80 17.35 12.50 5.91
CA ASP A 80 18.34 12.16 4.87
C ASP A 80 17.87 11.11 3.85
N ASN A 81 16.88 10.29 4.24
CA ASN A 81 16.26 9.27 3.40
C ASN A 81 15.02 9.77 2.62
N VAL A 82 14.75 11.08 2.64
CA VAL A 82 13.71 11.73 1.85
C VAL A 82 14.36 12.67 0.84
N ILE A 83 14.32 12.27 -0.44
CA ILE A 83 14.95 13.00 -1.54
C ILE A 83 13.89 13.84 -2.25
N ASP A 84 14.21 15.12 -2.48
CA ASP A 84 13.35 16.03 -3.25
C ASP A 84 13.63 15.91 -4.75
N ALA A 85 12.62 15.51 -5.53
CA ALA A 85 12.71 15.51 -6.99
C ALA A 85 12.57 16.91 -7.61
N GLY A 86 12.16 17.93 -6.83
CA GLY A 86 12.09 19.32 -7.28
C GLY A 86 10.93 19.64 -8.25
N GLY A 87 9.86 18.85 -8.27
CA GLY A 87 8.70 19.09 -9.14
C GLY A 87 7.88 20.34 -8.77
N SER A 88 7.23 20.96 -9.75
CA SER A 88 6.40 22.19 -9.60
C SER A 88 5.23 22.03 -8.61
N ALA A 89 4.82 23.13 -7.97
CA ALA A 89 3.86 23.22 -6.85
C ALA A 89 2.38 23.03 -7.19
N ASP A 90 2.05 22.70 -8.44
CA ASP A 90 0.67 22.69 -8.95
C ASP A 90 -0.16 21.46 -8.54
N LEU A 91 0.14 20.85 -7.39
CA LEU A 91 -0.50 19.62 -6.89
C LEU A 91 -0.48 18.44 -7.87
N GLU A 92 0.33 18.46 -8.94
CA GLU A 92 0.51 17.32 -9.85
C GLU A 92 1.71 16.45 -9.43
N ARG A 93 1.93 16.29 -8.12
CA ARG A 93 3.07 15.58 -7.56
C ARG A 93 2.74 14.15 -7.14
N THR A 94 3.73 13.28 -7.17
CA THR A 94 3.66 11.90 -6.68
C THR A 94 4.91 11.59 -5.88
N SER A 95 4.90 10.46 -5.18
CA SER A 95 6.10 9.91 -4.55
C SER A 95 6.46 8.53 -5.07
N VAL A 96 7.70 8.12 -4.79
CA VAL A 96 8.20 6.75 -4.97
C VAL A 96 8.84 6.31 -3.66
N TYR A 97 8.60 5.06 -3.25
CA TYR A 97 9.14 4.51 -2.02
C TYR A 97 10.09 3.35 -2.33
N LEU A 98 11.24 3.31 -1.68
CA LEU A 98 12.14 2.16 -1.66
C LEU A 98 12.02 1.51 -0.28
N VAL A 99 11.82 0.20 -0.22
CA VAL A 99 11.53 -0.50 1.03
C VAL A 99 12.40 -1.74 1.16
N ARG A 100 13.07 -1.86 2.31
CA ARG A 100 13.69 -3.11 2.78
C ARG A 100 12.65 -3.91 3.56
N THR A 101 12.27 -5.07 3.02
CA THR A 101 11.37 -5.99 3.72
C THR A 101 12.14 -7.05 4.49
N GLY A 102 11.69 -7.32 5.71
CA GLY A 102 12.33 -8.25 6.65
C GLY A 102 11.72 -8.10 8.04
N GLU A 103 11.88 -9.13 8.86
CA GLU A 103 11.40 -9.11 10.25
C GLU A 103 12.11 -8.04 11.10
N ASP A 104 13.39 -7.80 10.80
CA ASP A 104 14.22 -6.75 11.40
C ASP A 104 14.08 -5.39 10.69
N ALA A 105 13.18 -5.29 9.70
CA ALA A 105 13.09 -4.17 8.76
C ALA A 105 11.66 -3.64 8.69
N CYS A 106 11.16 -3.35 7.49
CA CYS A 106 9.75 -3.09 7.28
C CYS A 106 8.97 -4.42 7.18
N SER A 107 7.99 -4.61 8.05
CA SER A 107 7.09 -5.77 8.06
C SER A 107 5.64 -5.37 8.35
N ALA A 108 4.70 -6.09 7.75
CA ALA A 108 3.30 -6.02 8.14
C ALA A 108 3.10 -6.93 9.36
N VAL A 109 2.51 -6.38 10.42
CA VAL A 109 2.27 -7.10 11.68
C VAL A 109 0.80 -7.45 11.77
N PHE A 110 0.51 -8.69 12.13
CA PHE A 110 -0.84 -9.20 12.38
C PHE A 110 -0.94 -9.67 13.84
N ASN A 111 -2.15 -9.73 14.40
CA ASN A 111 -2.32 -10.31 15.73
C ASN A 111 -2.02 -11.82 15.73
N ASP A 112 -1.38 -12.27 16.80
CA ASP A 112 -1.01 -13.67 17.04
C ASP A 112 -2.11 -14.41 17.82
N ASP A 113 -3.35 -14.34 17.34
CA ASP A 113 -4.39 -15.24 17.84
C ASP A 113 -4.31 -16.51 17.00
N ALA A 114 -3.78 -17.61 17.57
CA ALA A 114 -3.73 -19.06 17.21
C ALA A 114 -3.70 -19.53 15.74
N GLU A 115 -4.27 -18.78 14.81
CA GLU A 115 -4.46 -19.02 13.40
C GLU A 115 -4.03 -17.82 12.52
N GLY A 116 -3.51 -16.73 13.12
CA GLY A 116 -2.72 -15.65 12.50
C GLY A 116 -3.29 -15.02 11.21
N GLY A 117 -3.79 -13.78 11.30
CA GLY A 117 -4.08 -12.95 10.13
C GLY A 117 -5.55 -12.63 9.86
N ILE A 118 -5.88 -12.34 8.60
CA ILE A 118 -7.23 -11.98 8.16
C ILE A 118 -8.03 -13.26 7.95
N GLN A 119 -9.08 -13.44 8.76
CA GLN A 119 -9.88 -14.66 8.76
C GLN A 119 -11.27 -14.39 8.22
N MET A 120 -11.71 -15.28 7.32
CA MET A 120 -13.11 -15.42 6.94
C MET A 120 -13.71 -16.52 7.80
N LYS A 121 -14.62 -16.15 8.70
CA LYS A 121 -15.33 -17.11 9.56
C LYS A 121 -16.55 -17.69 8.83
N ASP A 122 -17.18 -18.69 9.44
CA ASP A 122 -18.36 -19.33 8.89
C ASP A 122 -19.50 -18.34 8.64
N THR A 123 -20.17 -18.51 7.50
CA THR A 123 -21.36 -17.74 7.15
C THR A 123 -22.54 -18.21 8.00
N VAL A 124 -23.18 -17.27 8.70
CA VAL A 124 -24.36 -17.52 9.54
C VAL A 124 -25.57 -16.78 9.01
N VAL A 125 -26.78 -17.30 9.22
CA VAL A 125 -28.02 -16.60 8.88
C VAL A 125 -28.45 -15.77 10.08
N THR A 126 -28.48 -14.45 9.91
CA THR A 126 -28.82 -13.48 10.97
C THR A 126 -29.89 -12.52 10.47
N PRO A 127 -30.82 -12.07 11.33
CA PRO A 127 -31.73 -10.98 10.97
C PRO A 127 -30.95 -9.65 10.86
N LEU A 128 -30.90 -9.08 9.66
CA LEU A 128 -30.36 -7.73 9.41
C LEU A 128 -31.50 -6.73 9.29
N ILE A 129 -31.24 -5.47 9.64
CA ILE A 129 -32.22 -4.39 9.59
C ILE A 129 -32.07 -3.65 8.25
N ASP A 130 -33.17 -3.53 7.50
CA ASP A 130 -33.26 -2.71 6.29
C ASP A 130 -33.37 -1.21 6.63
N ALA A 131 -33.18 -0.34 5.64
CA ALA A 131 -33.30 1.12 5.75
C ALA A 131 -34.63 1.59 6.37
N THR A 132 -35.69 0.79 6.28
CA THR A 132 -37.01 1.08 6.87
C THR A 132 -37.17 0.57 8.31
N GLY A 133 -36.12 0.02 8.94
CA GLY A 133 -36.17 -0.54 10.29
C GLY A 133 -36.82 -1.93 10.39
N LYS A 134 -37.07 -2.59 9.26
CA LYS A 134 -37.64 -3.95 9.21
C LYS A 134 -36.51 -4.98 9.12
N THR A 135 -36.68 -6.11 9.79
CA THR A 135 -35.70 -7.20 9.76
C THR A 135 -35.93 -8.13 8.57
N PHE A 136 -34.86 -8.54 7.90
CA PHE A 136 -34.86 -9.59 6.87
C PHE A 136 -33.74 -10.60 7.14
N PRO A 137 -33.92 -11.88 6.78
CA PRO A 137 -32.86 -12.87 6.94
C PRO A 137 -31.75 -12.63 5.92
N ALA A 138 -30.50 -12.53 6.39
CA ALA A 138 -29.33 -12.37 5.54
C ALA A 138 -28.25 -13.41 5.91
N TYR A 139 -27.53 -13.88 4.90
CA TYR A 139 -26.25 -14.56 5.08
C TYR A 139 -25.21 -13.52 5.49
N TYR A 140 -24.59 -13.73 6.64
CA TYR A 140 -23.60 -12.85 7.23
C TYR A 140 -22.27 -13.59 7.37
N THR A 141 -21.21 -13.06 6.77
CA THR A 141 -19.85 -13.62 6.86
C THR A 141 -18.93 -12.61 7.52
N PRO A 142 -18.49 -12.84 8.78
CA PRO A 142 -17.54 -11.97 9.43
C PRO A 142 -16.14 -12.20 8.85
N ILE A 143 -15.53 -11.12 8.37
CA ILE A 143 -14.16 -11.12 7.83
C ILE A 143 -13.38 -10.04 8.55
N THR A 144 -12.56 -10.43 9.52
CA THR A 144 -11.85 -9.48 10.39
C THR A 144 -10.41 -9.92 10.59
N GLY A 145 -9.51 -8.96 10.68
CA GLY A 145 -8.13 -9.19 11.12
C GLY A 145 -7.52 -7.93 11.68
N TRP A 146 -6.55 -8.07 12.59
CA TRP A 146 -5.76 -6.93 13.05
C TRP A 146 -4.51 -6.79 12.21
N ILE A 147 -4.23 -5.58 11.76
CA ILE A 147 -3.09 -5.27 10.90
C ILE A 147 -2.40 -3.99 11.39
N GLY A 148 -1.08 -3.95 11.24
CA GLY A 148 -0.27 -2.76 11.45
C GLY A 148 1.01 -2.81 10.63
N LEU A 149 1.77 -1.72 10.70
CA LEU A 149 3.03 -1.54 9.98
C LEU A 149 4.16 -1.33 10.97
N GLN A 150 5.15 -2.23 10.96
CA GLN A 150 6.39 -2.03 11.69
C GLN A 150 7.46 -1.52 10.72
N ILE A 151 8.17 -0.48 11.14
CA ILE A 151 9.37 0.04 10.48
C ILE A 151 10.52 -0.12 11.49
N GLY A 152 11.41 -1.09 11.25
CA GLY A 152 12.50 -1.45 12.15
C GLY A 152 13.51 -0.32 12.37
N ALA A 153 13.97 0.30 11.28
CA ALA A 153 14.78 1.51 11.33
C ALA A 153 14.29 2.53 10.28
N LEU A 154 14.52 3.83 10.56
CA LEU A 154 14.17 4.89 9.62
C LEU A 154 14.83 4.69 8.25
N LEU A 155 16.09 4.22 8.23
CA LEU A 155 16.86 3.94 7.02
C LEU A 155 16.42 2.67 6.26
N ASP A 156 15.41 1.94 6.74
CA ASP A 156 14.86 0.77 6.02
C ASP A 156 13.85 1.15 4.93
N VAL A 157 13.49 2.43 4.85
CA VAL A 157 12.65 2.98 3.80
C VAL A 157 13.26 4.31 3.34
N ALA A 158 13.22 4.57 2.04
CA ALA A 158 13.53 5.88 1.47
C ALA A 158 12.36 6.37 0.63
N ARG A 159 12.15 7.69 0.58
CA ARG A 159 11.09 8.33 -0.19
C ARG A 159 11.71 9.31 -1.18
N ILE A 160 11.35 9.20 -2.44
CA ILE A 160 11.56 10.26 -3.44
C ILE A 160 10.25 11.06 -3.49
N ALA A 161 10.27 12.27 -2.95
CA ALA A 161 9.13 13.16 -2.83
C ALA A 161 9.07 14.17 -4.00
N ASN A 162 7.92 14.83 -4.12
CA ASN A 162 7.69 15.94 -5.06
C ASN A 162 7.97 15.62 -6.54
N ILE A 163 7.74 14.38 -6.99
CA ILE A 163 7.93 14.02 -8.40
C ILE A 163 6.84 14.68 -9.24
N GLY A 164 7.24 15.59 -10.12
CA GLY A 164 6.30 16.32 -10.98
C GLY A 164 5.93 15.55 -12.24
N LYS A 165 4.92 16.07 -12.94
CA LYS A 165 4.47 15.54 -14.23
C LYS A 165 5.42 15.93 -15.38
N THR A 166 5.93 17.16 -15.34
CA THR A 166 6.72 17.80 -16.41
C THR A 166 8.13 18.24 -15.98
N ALA A 167 8.33 18.53 -14.70
CA ALA A 167 9.62 18.86 -14.10
C ALA A 167 9.86 17.96 -12.87
N GLY A 168 11.11 17.64 -12.55
CA GLY A 168 11.43 16.70 -11.48
C GLY A 168 10.85 15.30 -11.73
N MET A 169 11.07 14.77 -12.94
CA MET A 169 10.60 13.43 -13.30
C MET A 169 11.54 12.37 -12.73
N VAL A 170 11.01 11.22 -12.37
CA VAL A 170 11.83 10.08 -11.92
C VAL A 170 12.74 9.61 -13.05
N ASP A 171 14.02 9.52 -12.74
CA ASP A 171 15.06 8.84 -13.51
C ASP A 171 15.74 7.75 -12.66
N ASP A 172 16.68 7.03 -13.27
CA ASP A 172 17.44 6.01 -12.55
C ASP A 172 18.42 6.64 -11.55
N ASP A 173 18.98 7.82 -11.82
CA ASP A 173 19.91 8.51 -10.93
C ASP A 173 19.25 8.82 -9.57
N MET A 174 18.05 9.40 -9.55
CA MET A 174 17.29 9.64 -8.31
C MET A 174 16.99 8.36 -7.53
N ILE A 175 16.81 7.23 -8.22
CA ILE A 175 16.59 5.93 -7.57
C ILE A 175 17.88 5.44 -6.93
N TYR A 176 19.03 5.64 -7.57
CA TYR A 176 20.33 5.26 -7.01
C TYR A 176 20.75 6.19 -5.86
N ASP A 177 20.44 7.48 -5.92
CA ASP A 177 20.59 8.40 -4.79
C ASP A 177 19.76 7.92 -3.59
N ALA A 178 18.52 7.45 -3.83
CA ALA A 178 17.68 6.87 -2.78
C ALA A 178 18.22 5.54 -2.24
N ILE A 179 18.94 4.77 -3.04
CA ILE A 179 19.62 3.54 -2.60
C ILE A 179 20.83 3.87 -1.72
N GLU A 180 21.54 4.97 -1.98
CA GLU A 180 22.70 5.40 -1.18
C GLU A 180 22.31 5.79 0.25
N ALA A 181 21.07 6.25 0.47
CA ALA A 181 20.54 6.49 1.81
C ALA A 181 20.43 5.23 2.67
N PHE A 182 20.44 4.03 2.07
CA PHE A 182 20.43 2.77 2.81
C PHE A 182 21.84 2.38 3.28
N PRO A 183 21.97 1.71 4.44
CA PRO A 183 23.25 1.15 4.86
C PRO A 183 23.79 0.15 3.82
N ALA A 184 25.11 0.15 3.60
CA ALA A 184 25.76 -0.63 2.54
C ALA A 184 25.36 -2.12 2.50
N ASP A 185 25.21 -2.76 3.67
CA ASP A 185 24.86 -4.18 3.78
C ASP A 185 23.34 -4.45 3.77
N LYS A 186 22.51 -3.40 3.72
CA LYS A 186 21.05 -3.46 3.91
C LYS A 186 20.31 -2.78 2.75
N ARG A 187 20.37 -3.39 1.57
CA ARG A 187 19.76 -2.85 0.34
C ARG A 187 18.22 -3.02 0.32
N PRO A 188 17.48 -2.13 -0.36
CA PRO A 188 16.04 -2.26 -0.54
C PRO A 188 15.69 -3.44 -1.45
N LYS A 189 14.55 -4.08 -1.18
CA LYS A 189 14.03 -5.22 -1.96
C LYS A 189 12.92 -4.81 -2.92
N LEU A 190 12.19 -3.76 -2.58
CA LEU A 190 11.04 -3.27 -3.31
C LEU A 190 11.20 -1.79 -3.66
N VAL A 191 10.81 -1.42 -4.87
CA VAL A 191 10.52 -0.03 -5.25
C VAL A 191 9.04 0.07 -5.56
N VAL A 192 8.29 0.85 -4.79
CA VAL A 192 6.86 1.04 -4.92
C VAL A 192 6.60 2.39 -5.58
N MET A 193 5.93 2.38 -6.73
CA MET A 193 5.66 3.59 -7.51
C MET A 193 4.30 3.50 -8.21
N ASN A 194 3.75 4.63 -8.63
CA ASN A 194 2.53 4.64 -9.42
C ASN A 194 2.81 4.37 -10.92
N ARG A 195 1.74 4.17 -11.70
CA ARG A 195 1.83 3.92 -13.15
C ARG A 195 2.48 5.09 -13.91
N ARG A 196 2.33 6.32 -13.42
CA ARG A 196 2.90 7.54 -14.03
C ARG A 196 4.43 7.53 -13.91
N SER A 197 4.95 7.34 -12.70
CA SER A 197 6.38 7.29 -12.41
C SER A 197 7.06 6.14 -13.15
N ARG A 198 6.42 4.95 -13.24
CA ARG A 198 6.97 3.85 -14.04
C ARG A 198 7.12 4.22 -15.52
N ASN A 199 6.16 4.96 -16.08
CA ASN A 199 6.26 5.41 -17.48
C ASN A 199 7.31 6.51 -17.65
N GLN A 200 7.49 7.40 -16.66
CA GLN A 200 8.59 8.38 -16.64
C GLN A 200 9.95 7.68 -16.64
N LEU A 201 10.14 6.68 -15.77
CA LEU A 201 11.35 5.87 -15.72
C LEU A 201 11.65 5.19 -17.06
N ARG A 202 10.64 4.58 -17.71
CA ARG A 202 10.79 4.00 -19.04
C ARG A 202 11.24 5.02 -20.09
N LYS A 203 10.67 6.23 -20.05
CA LYS A 203 11.04 7.32 -20.97
C LYS A 203 12.47 7.79 -20.71
N SER A 204 12.88 7.90 -19.45
CA SER A 204 14.26 8.23 -19.07
C SER A 204 15.25 7.22 -19.67
N ARG A 205 15.02 5.91 -19.46
CA ARG A 205 15.83 4.83 -20.06
C ARG A 205 15.84 4.79 -21.59
N THR A 206 14.77 5.27 -22.23
CA THR A 206 14.72 5.39 -23.69
C THR A 206 15.54 6.58 -24.18
N ALA A 207 15.61 7.67 -23.41
CA ALA A 207 16.37 8.86 -23.78
C ALA A 207 17.89 8.65 -23.63
N THR A 208 18.32 7.81 -22.67
CA THR A 208 19.73 7.57 -22.38
C THR A 208 20.36 6.44 -23.20
N ASN A 209 19.56 5.70 -23.99
CA ASN A 209 20.09 4.61 -24.81
C ASN A 209 20.74 5.11 -26.12
N ALA A 210 21.82 4.46 -26.54
CA ALA A 210 22.59 4.87 -27.71
C ALA A 210 21.83 4.69 -29.05
N THR A 211 20.75 3.91 -29.07
CA THR A 211 20.01 3.52 -30.29
C THR A 211 18.64 4.19 -30.45
N GLY A 212 18.15 4.91 -29.43
CA GLY A 212 16.82 5.54 -29.43
C GLY A 212 15.63 4.56 -29.43
N GLN A 213 15.88 3.27 -29.23
CA GLN A 213 14.83 2.25 -29.30
C GLN A 213 13.94 2.28 -28.05
N PRO A 214 12.62 2.05 -28.15
CA PRO A 214 11.74 2.09 -26.99
C PRO A 214 12.17 1.09 -25.90
N ALA A 215 12.45 1.60 -24.69
CA ALA A 215 12.82 0.74 -23.57
C ALA A 215 11.62 -0.16 -23.16
N PRO A 216 11.89 -1.42 -22.74
CA PRO A 216 10.87 -2.29 -22.20
C PRO A 216 10.27 -1.69 -20.92
N ILE A 217 9.07 -2.14 -20.55
CA ILE A 217 8.43 -1.69 -19.30
C ILE A 217 9.30 -2.13 -18.11
N PRO A 218 9.78 -1.20 -17.26
CA PRO A 218 10.60 -1.56 -16.11
C PRO A 218 9.82 -2.45 -15.13
N GLN A 219 10.37 -3.62 -14.83
CA GLN A 219 9.84 -4.56 -13.82
C GLN A 219 10.83 -4.76 -12.66
N THR A 220 12.11 -4.58 -12.93
CA THR A 220 13.21 -4.63 -11.97
C THR A 220 14.20 -3.51 -12.27
N LEU A 221 14.95 -3.11 -11.26
CA LEU A 221 16.19 -2.36 -11.44
C LEU A 221 17.32 -3.30 -11.91
N GLU A 222 18.43 -2.72 -12.35
CA GLU A 222 19.61 -3.49 -12.78
C GLU A 222 20.18 -4.35 -11.63
N ASP A 223 20.07 -3.84 -10.41
CA ASP A 223 20.50 -4.49 -9.17
C ASP A 223 19.57 -5.64 -8.70
N GLY A 224 18.52 -5.96 -9.46
CA GLY A 224 17.56 -7.03 -9.15
C GLY A 224 16.41 -6.64 -8.21
N THR A 225 16.39 -5.40 -7.69
CA THR A 225 15.29 -4.88 -6.87
C THR A 225 13.99 -4.84 -7.68
N ARG A 226 12.89 -5.33 -7.09
CA ARG A 226 11.60 -5.47 -7.78
C ARG A 226 10.82 -4.16 -7.77
N ILE A 227 10.26 -3.78 -8.92
CA ILE A 227 9.35 -2.65 -9.04
C ILE A 227 7.91 -3.14 -8.86
N ILE A 228 7.23 -2.61 -7.83
CA ILE A 228 5.81 -2.80 -7.57
C ILE A 228 5.06 -1.55 -8.02
N VAL A 229 4.02 -1.76 -8.82
CA VAL A 229 3.16 -0.67 -9.29
C VAL A 229 1.82 -0.72 -8.58
N THR A 230 1.47 0.40 -7.97
CA THR A 230 0.22 0.55 -7.22
C THR A 230 -0.56 1.78 -7.68
N ASP A 231 -1.88 1.70 -7.56
CA ASP A 231 -2.78 2.84 -7.74
C ASP A 231 -3.10 3.54 -6.40
N ALA A 232 -2.58 3.03 -5.27
CA ALA A 232 -2.75 3.64 -3.95
C ALA A 232 -1.93 4.93 -3.77
N ILE A 233 -0.82 5.07 -4.51
CA ILE A 233 -0.05 6.32 -4.60
C ILE A 233 -0.74 7.26 -5.59
N THR A 234 -1.17 8.42 -5.10
CA THR A 234 -1.92 9.39 -5.92
C THR A 234 -1.00 10.18 -6.86
N ASN A 235 -1.57 10.77 -7.91
CA ASN A 235 -0.85 11.69 -8.80
C ASN A 235 -0.89 13.15 -8.32
N THR A 236 -1.51 13.37 -7.16
CA THR A 236 -1.81 14.70 -6.63
C THR A 236 -1.52 14.79 -5.13
N GLU A 237 -0.28 14.51 -4.77
CA GLU A 237 0.21 14.69 -3.40
C GLU A 237 0.50 16.17 -3.10
N ALA A 238 0.34 16.54 -1.83
CA ALA A 238 0.77 17.84 -1.33
C ALA A 238 2.30 17.96 -1.37
N ALA A 239 2.79 19.20 -1.34
CA ALA A 239 4.21 19.49 -1.21
C ALA A 239 4.80 18.90 0.06
N VAL A 240 5.92 18.17 -0.08
CA VAL A 240 6.78 17.83 1.05
C VAL A 240 7.79 18.96 1.20
N ALA A 241 7.94 19.45 2.43
CA ALA A 241 8.83 20.56 2.81
C ALA A 241 9.92 20.11 3.77
#